data_AF-V4NFT6-F1
#
_entry.id   AF-V4NFT6-F1
#
_cell.length_a   1.000
_cell.length_b   1.000
_cell.length_c   1.000
_cell.angle_alpha   90.00
_cell.angle_beta   90.00
_cell.angle_gamma   90.00
#
_symmetry.space_group_name_H-M   'P 1'
#
loop_
_entity.id
_entity.type
_entity.pdbx_description
1 polymer ?
#
loop_
_entity_poly.entity_id
_entity_poly.type
_entity_poly.pdbx_seq_one_letter_code
_entity_poly.pdbx_strand_id
1 'polypeptide(L)' 'MLQDAKARFSEVVRLARIEGPQLVTVHGRDEVVIVAADEFRRMSGEASGAALIVAMQASPSPDIEIEPLRAASPVRGVDL' A
#
# COMPACT_ATOMS: atom_id res chain seq x y z
N MET A 1 -35.54 -2.05 1.86
CA MET A 1 -34.54 -3.15 1.79
C MET A 1 -33.41 -2.94 0.79
N LEU A 2 -33.59 -2.31 -0.38
CA LEU A 2 -32.42 -1.84 -1.17
C LEU A 2 -31.95 -0.44 -0.74
N GLN A 3 -32.91 0.45 -0.46
CA GLN A 3 -32.62 1.83 -0.05
C GLN A 3 -31.86 1.88 1.29
N ASP A 4 -32.21 1.01 2.23
CA ASP A 4 -31.54 0.94 3.54
C ASP A 4 -30.09 0.44 3.42
N ALA A 5 -29.85 -0.55 2.54
CA ALA A 5 -28.51 -1.04 2.25
C ALA A 5 -27.65 0.06 1.62
N LYS A 6 -28.21 0.81 0.65
CA LYS A 6 -27.54 1.97 0.05
C LYS A 6 -27.24 3.04 1.09
N ALA A 7 -28.18 3.36 1.98
CA ALA A 7 -27.99 4.39 3.00
C ALA A 7 -26.84 4.04 3.94
N ARG A 8 -26.81 2.79 4.44
CA ARG A 8 -25.73 2.30 5.29
C ARG A 8 -24.38 2.28 4.59
N PHE A 9 -24.33 1.85 3.32
CA PHE A 9 -23.10 1.90 2.55
C PHE A 9 -22.62 3.34 2.31
N SER A 10 -23.54 4.25 1.99
CA SER A 10 -23.22 5.68 1.80
C SER A 10 -22.63 6.30 3.06
N GLU A 11 -23.12 5.88 4.23
CA GLU A 11 -22.59 6.34 5.51
C GLU A 11 -21.17 5.84 5.76
N VAL A 12 -20.87 4.58 5.50
CA VAL A 12 -19.49 4.06 5.62
C VAL A 12 -18.53 4.79 4.67
N VAL A 13 -18.97 5.07 3.44
CA VAL A 13 -18.18 5.86 2.48
C VAL A 13 -17.96 7.29 2.98
N ARG A 14 -18.97 7.91 3.61
CA ARG A 14 -18.85 9.24 4.20
C ARG A 14 -17.82 9.23 5.33
N LEU A 15 -17.93 8.28 6.27
CA LEU A 15 -17.00 8.12 7.39
C LEU A 15 -15.56 7.87 6.90
N ALA A 16 -15.39 7.01 5.90
CA ALA A 16 -14.09 6.76 5.27
C ALA A 16 -13.39 8.03 4.74
N ARG A 17 -14.18 9.03 4.32
CA ARG A 17 -13.66 10.31 3.80
C ARG A 17 -13.38 11.36 4.88
N ILE A 18 -14.08 11.34 6.01
CA ILE A 18 -13.99 12.40 7.02
C ILE A 18 -13.30 11.97 8.31
N GLU A 19 -13.36 10.69 8.66
CA GLU A 19 -12.83 10.12 9.90
C GLU A 19 -11.65 9.17 9.63
N GLY A 20 -11.48 8.72 8.39
CA GLY A 20 -10.38 7.85 7.98
C GLY A 20 -10.80 6.39 7.77
N PRO A 21 -9.84 5.46 7.63
CA PRO A 21 -10.09 4.07 7.23
C PRO A 21 -11.16 3.35 8.05
N GLN A 22 -12.05 2.62 7.37
CA GLN A 22 -13.13 1.86 7.99
C GLN A 22 -12.91 0.36 7.82
N LEU A 23 -12.78 -0.37 8.92
CA LEU A 23 -12.64 -1.83 8.91
C LEU A 23 -14.02 -2.49 8.75
N VAL A 24 -14.13 -3.40 7.79
CA VAL A 24 -15.34 -4.18 7.53
C VAL A 24 -15.07 -5.64 7.88
N THR A 25 -15.86 -6.15 8.82
CA THR A 25 -15.78 -7.54 9.27
C THR A 25 -16.91 -8.38 8.68
N VAL A 26 -16.61 -9.60 8.22
CA VAL A 26 -17.64 -10.59 7.84
C VAL A 26 -17.42 -11.84 8.67
N HIS A 27 -18.49 -12.37 9.28
CA HIS A 27 -18.43 -13.52 10.19
C HIS A 27 -17.37 -13.37 11.31
N GLY A 28 -17.19 -12.14 11.81
CA GLY A 28 -16.25 -11.85 12.91
C GLY A 28 -14.78 -11.80 12.51
N ARG A 29 -14.46 -11.80 11.21
CA ARG A 29 -13.10 -11.67 10.69
C ARG A 29 -12.94 -10.36 9.93
N ASP A 30 -11.76 -9.77 10.04
CA ASP A 30 -11.33 -8.61 9.27
C ASP A 30 -11.18 -9.01 7.81
N GLU A 31 -12.12 -8.58 6.95
CA GLU A 31 -12.12 -8.99 5.54
C GLU A 31 -11.61 -7.88 4.62
N VAL A 32 -12.07 -6.63 4.82
CA VAL A 32 -11.63 -5.48 4.00
C VAL A 32 -11.55 -4.20 4.79
N VAL A 33 -10.73 -3.26 4.33
CA VAL A 33 -10.68 -1.87 4.83
C VAL A 33 -11.09 -0.93 3.70
N ILE A 34 -12.03 -0.04 3.97
CA ILE A 34 -12.45 1.02 3.05
C ILE A 34 -11.67 2.30 3.40
N VAL A 35 -10.97 2.83 2.40
CA VAL A 35 -10.17 4.06 2.51
C VAL A 35 -10.63 5.09 1.48
N ALA A 36 -10.42 6.38 1.77
CA ALA A 36 -10.65 7.43 0.78
C ALA A 36 -9.76 7.21 -0.45
N ALA A 37 -10.31 7.41 -1.65
CA ALA A 37 -9.62 7.06 -2.89
C ALA A 37 -8.36 7.92 -3.15
N ASP A 38 -8.32 9.16 -2.66
CA ASP A 38 -7.13 10.01 -2.71
C ASP A 38 -6.06 9.53 -1.72
N GLU A 39 -6.47 9.10 -0.53
CA GLU A 39 -5.56 8.51 0.45
C GLU A 39 -4.97 7.19 -0.05
N PHE A 40 -5.78 6.31 -0.63
CA PHE A 40 -5.30 5.11 -1.28
C PHE A 40 -4.26 5.44 -2.37
N ARG A 41 -4.54 6.41 -3.24
CA ARG A 41 -3.59 6.84 -4.28
C ARG A 41 -2.28 7.38 -3.70
N ARG A 42 -2.33 8.14 -2.60
CA ARG A 42 -1.13 8.61 -1.89
C ARG A 42 -0.32 7.43 -1.32
N MET A 43 -1.00 6.48 -0.68
CA MET A 43 -0.37 5.31 -0.06
C MET A 43 0.22 4.35 -1.08
N SER A 44 -0.50 4.07 -2.17
CA SER A 44 -0.04 3.20 -3.24
C SER A 44 1.12 3.82 -4.02
N GLY A 45 1.22 5.16 -4.04
CA GLY A 45 2.18 5.89 -4.85
C GLY A 45 2.05 5.56 -6.33
N GLU A 46 2.95 6.14 -7.14
CA GLU A 46 3.24 5.59 -8.45
C GLU A 46 4.43 4.64 -8.31
N ALA A 47 4.37 3.46 -8.91
CA ALA A 47 5.49 2.52 -9.00
C ALA A 47 6.57 3.02 -9.97
N SER A 48 6.92 4.30 -9.90
CA SER A 48 7.89 4.97 -10.76
C SER A 48 9.33 4.77 -10.30
N GLY A 49 9.53 4.32 -9.05
CA GLY A 49 10.85 4.22 -8.43
C GLY A 49 11.46 5.58 -8.06
N ALA A 50 10.75 6.69 -8.26
CA ALA A 50 11.27 8.04 -8.02
C ALA A 50 11.74 8.25 -6.57
N ALA A 51 11.02 7.69 -5.58
CA ALA A 51 11.43 7.77 -4.18
C ALA A 51 12.78 7.07 -3.91
N LEU A 52 13.04 5.93 -4.58
CA LEU A 52 14.31 5.24 -4.48
C LEU A 52 15.43 6.05 -5.13
N ILE A 53 15.19 6.63 -6.30
CA ILE A 53 16.16 7.51 -6.98
C ILE A 53 16.54 8.70 -6.09
N VAL A 54 15.54 9.39 -5.54
CA VAL A 54 15.75 10.52 -4.61
C VAL A 54 16.57 10.07 -3.39
N ALA A 55 16.24 8.92 -2.80
CA ALA A 55 16.98 8.39 -1.66
C ALA A 55 18.44 8.06 -2.01
N MET A 56 18.70 7.47 -3.18
CA MET A 56 20.05 7.19 -3.65
C MET A 56 20.86 8.47 -3.90
N GLN A 57 20.24 9.49 -4.49
CA GLN A 57 20.87 10.79 -4.74
C GLN A 57 21.16 11.58 -3.46
N ALA A 58 20.30 11.44 -2.44
CA ALA A 58 20.49 12.06 -1.13
C ALA A 58 21.52 11.30 -0.26
N SER A 59 22.09 10.19 -0.75
CA SER A 59 23.05 9.42 0.04
C SER A 59 24.30 10.24 0.34
N PRO A 60 24.92 10.07 1.54
CA PRO A 60 26.14 10.79 1.91
C PRO A 60 27.38 10.41 1.08
N SER A 61 27.29 9.32 0.31
CA SER A 61 28.39 8.74 -0.45
C SER A 61 27.95 8.44 -1.89
N PRO A 62 27.68 9.46 -2.71
CA PRO A 62 27.17 9.28 -4.07
C PRO A 62 28.17 8.57 -5.00
N ASP A 63 29.47 8.69 -4.72
CA ASP A 63 30.56 8.15 -5.55
C ASP A 63 31.14 6.85 -4.98
N ILE A 64 30.40 6.14 -4.12
CA ILE A 64 30.89 4.88 -3.57
C ILE A 64 30.97 3.82 -4.67
N GLU A 65 32.16 3.26 -4.87
CA GLU A 65 32.32 2.08 -5.73
C GLU A 65 31.76 0.86 -4.99
N ILE A 66 30.65 0.33 -5.51
CA ILE A 66 30.06 -0.90 -5.00
C ILE A 66 30.60 -2.06 -5.83
N GLU A 67 31.60 -2.76 -5.30
CA GLU A 67 31.99 -4.07 -5.84
C GLU A 67 31.05 -5.15 -5.28
N PRO A 68 30.21 -5.80 -6.11
CA PRO A 68 29.32 -6.83 -5.64
C PRO A 68 30.14 -8.07 -5.27
N LEU A 69 30.10 -8.47 -3.99
CA LEU A 69 30.63 -9.76 -3.60
C LEU A 69 29.76 -10.85 -4.22
N ARG A 70 30.27 -11.52 -5.26
CA ARG A 70 29.59 -12.66 -5.86
C ARG A 70 29.72 -13.87 -4.93
N ALA A 71 28.71 -14.08 -4.10
CA ALA A 71 28.57 -15.26 -3.28
C ALA A 71 27.39 -16.10 -3.77
N ALA A 72 27.58 -17.42 -3.89
CA ALA A 72 26.48 -18.33 -4.13
C ALA A 72 25.49 -18.23 -2.96
N SER A 73 24.31 -17.68 -3.23
CA SER A 73 23.24 -17.53 -2.25
C SER A 73 22.06 -18.40 -2.65
N PRO A 74 21.36 -19.03 -1.70
CA PRO A 74 20.19 -19.82 -2.02
C PRO A 74 19.13 -18.94 -2.70
N VAL A 75 18.71 -19.33 -3.90
CA VAL A 75 17.56 -18.73 -4.58
C VAL A 75 16.27 -19.27 -3.97
N ARG A 76 15.23 -18.42 -3.90
CA ARG A 76 13.90 -18.86 -3.45
C ARG A 76 13.42 -19.96 -4.40
N GLY A 77 13.09 -21.13 -3.85
CA GLY A 77 12.42 -22.18 -4.62
C GLY A 77 11.09 -21.66 -5.15
N VAL A 78 10.88 -21.78 -6.45
CA VAL A 78 9.61 -21.50 -7.10
C VAL A 78 9.02 -22.84 -7.53
N ASP A 79 7.79 -23.12 -7.10
CA ASP A 79 7.02 -24.23 -7.67
C ASP A 79 6.49 -23.76 -9.04
N LEU A 80 6.80 -24.54 -10.08
CA LEU A 80 6.36 -24.32 -11.46
C LEU A 80 5.15 -25.18 -11.78
#